data_AF-A0A939YSM9-F1
#
_entry.id   AF-A0A939YSM9-F1
#
_cell.length_a   1.000
_cell.length_b   1.000
_cell.length_c   1.000
_cell.angle_alpha   90.00
_cell.angle_beta   90.00
_cell.angle_gamma   90.00
#
_symmetry.space_group_name_H-M   'P 1'
#
loop_
_entity.id
_entity.type
_entity.pdbx_description
1 polymer ?
#
loop_
_entity_poly.entity_id
_entity_poly.type
_entity_poly.pdbx_seq_one_letter_code
_entity_poly.pdbx_strand_id
1 'polypeptide(L)'
;MAVGRFYDDIDTIINNMIEYLGVEEEDDYFDDLFDDDAIEEEDDDLIDDEVCTMDDVNKCSAILERYIDDLVAISKKPDDAKIMKAVENTVKRLNKLNEACECELIESTTSDDICDFIHNAAVEAGLSEIPENVCDEWREF
;
A
#
# COMPACT_ATOMS: atom_id res chain seq x y z
N MET A 1 -11.54 17.62 7.40
CA MET A 1 -10.56 16.56 7.12
C MET A 1 -9.19 17.16 6.99
N ALA A 2 -8.24 16.71 7.79
CA ALA A 2 -6.85 17.20 7.76
C ALA A 2 -6.03 16.39 6.74
N VAL A 3 -6.23 16.70 5.46
CA VAL A 3 -5.73 15.89 4.33
C VAL A 3 -4.21 15.63 4.36
N GLY A 4 -3.39 16.62 4.74
CA GLY A 4 -1.93 16.48 4.77
C GLY A 4 -1.44 15.36 5.70
N ARG A 5 -2.10 15.18 6.86
CA ARG A 5 -1.75 14.12 7.81
C ARG A 5 -1.91 12.72 7.19
N PHE A 6 -2.93 12.52 6.37
CA PHE A 6 -3.16 11.22 5.75
C PHE A 6 -2.09 10.87 4.71
N TYR A 7 -1.52 11.85 4.01
CA TYR A 7 -0.39 11.59 3.11
C TYR A 7 0.89 11.26 3.90
N ASP A 8 1.13 11.94 5.03
CA ASP A 8 2.24 11.58 5.92
C ASP A 8 2.08 10.13 6.49
N ASP A 9 0.85 9.74 6.83
CA ASP A 9 0.52 8.39 7.28
C ASP A 9 0.74 7.35 6.15
N ILE A 10 0.35 7.67 4.90
CA ILE A 10 0.64 6.83 3.72
C ILE A 10 2.15 6.66 3.55
N ASP A 11 2.92 7.75 3.57
CA ASP A 11 4.39 7.69 3.43
C ASP A 11 5.02 6.77 4.50
N THR A 12 4.52 6.84 5.73
CA THR A 12 4.98 5.96 6.82
C THR A 12 4.70 4.48 6.51
N ILE A 13 3.46 4.17 6.08
CA ILE A 13 3.04 2.82 5.71
C ILE A 13 3.88 2.27 4.54
N ILE A 14 4.14 3.10 3.54
CA ILE A 14 4.93 2.73 2.35
C ILE A 14 6.39 2.50 2.69
N ASN A 15 7.00 3.37 3.51
CA ASN A 15 8.38 3.16 3.95
C ASN A 15 8.54 1.85 4.74
N ASN A 16 7.57 1.51 5.59
CA ASN A 16 7.58 0.23 6.31
C ASN A 16 7.47 -0.97 5.35
N MET A 17 6.66 -0.87 4.29
CA MET A 17 6.60 -1.91 3.24
C MET A 17 7.93 -2.06 2.51
N ILE A 18 8.56 -0.95 2.10
CA ILE A 18 9.85 -0.95 1.40
C ILE A 18 10.93 -1.58 2.28
N GLU A 19 11.03 -1.17 3.55
CA GLU A 19 12.00 -1.72 4.50
C GLU A 19 11.81 -3.22 4.70
N TYR A 20 10.56 -3.68 4.77
CA TYR A 20 10.24 -5.09 4.94
C TYR A 20 10.60 -5.92 3.71
N LEU A 21 10.17 -5.48 2.54
CA LEU A 21 10.34 -6.19 1.28
C LEU A 21 11.79 -6.14 0.76
N GLY A 22 12.58 -5.19 1.25
CA GLY A 22 13.96 -4.99 0.78
C GLY A 22 14.04 -4.56 -0.68
N VAL A 23 12.95 -4.02 -1.23
CA VAL A 23 12.94 -3.42 -2.57
C VAL A 23 13.76 -2.14 -2.55
N GLU A 24 14.90 -2.16 -3.24
CA GLU A 24 15.67 -0.95 -3.50
C GLU A 24 15.06 -0.23 -4.71
N GLU A 25 15.01 1.11 -4.69
CA GLU A 25 14.75 1.83 -5.95
C GLU A 25 15.86 1.46 -6.92
N GLU A 26 15.53 1.04 -8.15
CA GLU A 26 16.52 0.92 -9.21
C GLU A 26 17.17 2.30 -9.39
N ASP A 27 18.30 2.50 -8.73
CA ASP A 27 19.19 3.61 -9.04
C ASP A 27 19.59 3.40 -10.50
N ASP A 28 19.20 4.34 -11.38
CA ASP A 28 19.62 4.44 -12.78
C ASP A 28 21.15 4.68 -12.89
N TYR A 29 21.97 3.97 -12.11
CA TYR A 29 23.42 3.95 -12.18
C TYR A 29 23.85 3.14 -13.41
N PHE A 30 23.56 3.71 -14.57
CA PHE A 30 24.13 3.31 -15.84
C PHE A 30 25.06 4.43 -16.33
N ASP A 31 26.28 4.49 -15.79
CA ASP A 31 27.47 4.88 -16.56
C ASP A 31 28.75 4.46 -15.81
N ASP A 32 29.71 3.92 -16.56
CA ASP A 32 31.12 3.66 -16.19
C ASP A 32 31.52 2.38 -15.41
N LEU A 33 31.01 1.19 -15.78
CA LEU A 33 31.76 -0.05 -15.50
C LEU A 33 31.82 -1.02 -16.69
N PHE A 34 32.45 -0.55 -17.77
CA PHE A 34 33.23 -1.46 -18.62
C PHE A 34 34.70 -1.32 -18.24
N ASP A 35 35.09 -1.93 -17.13
CA ASP A 35 36.48 -2.38 -16.96
C ASP A 35 36.52 -3.89 -17.23
N ASP A 36 37.14 -4.20 -18.37
CA ASP A 36 37.43 -5.51 -18.94
C ASP A 36 38.49 -6.23 -18.09
N ASP A 37 38.12 -6.85 -16.97
CA ASP A 37 38.89 -7.99 -16.42
C ASP A 37 38.18 -8.77 -15.29
N ALA A 38 38.19 -10.10 -15.47
CA ALA A 38 37.89 -11.17 -14.50
C ALA A 38 36.43 -11.48 -14.13
N ILE A 39 35.83 -12.39 -14.92
CA ILE A 39 34.70 -13.23 -14.52
C ILE A 39 35.27 -14.42 -13.72
N GLU A 40 35.03 -14.48 -12.41
CA GLU A 40 34.99 -15.74 -11.66
C GLU A 40 33.51 -16.06 -11.42
N GLU A 41 33.02 -17.10 -12.10
CA GLU A 41 31.65 -17.61 -11.92
C GLU A 41 31.56 -18.38 -10.60
N GLU A 42 30.85 -17.84 -9.61
CA GLU A 42 30.38 -18.59 -8.45
C GLU A 42 28.88 -18.32 -8.18
N ASP A 43 28.12 -19.43 -8.21
CA ASP A 43 26.77 -19.71 -7.72
C ASP A 43 25.54 -19.07 -8.41
N ASP A 44 25.12 -19.71 -9.51
CA ASP A 44 23.81 -19.62 -10.17
C ASP A 44 22.72 -20.40 -9.40
N ASP A 45 22.49 -20.05 -8.13
CA ASP A 45 21.23 -20.32 -7.42
C ASP A 45 20.47 -18.98 -7.27
N LEU A 46 20.35 -18.24 -8.39
CA LEU A 46 19.48 -17.07 -8.48
C LEU A 46 18.04 -17.51 -8.20
N ILE A 47 17.59 -17.31 -6.97
CA ILE A 47 16.18 -17.27 -6.63
C ILE A 47 15.64 -15.97 -7.24
N ASP A 48 15.34 -16.04 -8.54
CA ASP A 48 14.58 -15.03 -9.29
C ASP A 48 13.08 -15.27 -9.05
N ASP A 49 12.66 -15.13 -7.80
CA ASP A 49 11.25 -14.97 -7.45
C ASP A 49 11.15 -13.65 -6.68
N GLU A 50 11.38 -12.54 -7.39
CA GLU A 50 10.94 -11.24 -6.90
C GLU A 50 9.42 -11.20 -6.98
N VAL A 51 8.77 -11.73 -5.94
CA VAL A 51 7.31 -11.89 -5.85
C VAL A 51 6.61 -10.52 -5.73
N CYS A 52 7.34 -9.49 -5.30
CA CYS A 52 6.80 -8.16 -5.11
C CYS A 52 7.82 -7.08 -5.49
N THR A 53 7.41 -6.16 -6.36
CA THR A 53 8.28 -5.11 -6.91
C THR A 53 7.97 -3.73 -6.32
N MET A 54 8.87 -2.77 -6.52
CA MET A 54 8.61 -1.36 -6.18
C MET A 54 7.38 -0.79 -6.91
N ASP A 55 7.05 -1.28 -8.11
CA ASP A 55 5.82 -0.90 -8.83
C ASP A 55 4.56 -1.36 -8.06
N ASP A 56 4.60 -2.49 -7.37
CA ASP A 56 3.50 -2.99 -6.55
C ASP A 56 3.31 -2.19 -5.25
N VAL A 57 4.42 -1.81 -4.61
CA VAL A 57 4.41 -0.85 -3.49
C VAL A 57 3.79 0.48 -3.93
N ASN A 58 4.19 0.99 -5.10
CA ASN A 58 3.62 2.22 -5.67
C ASN A 58 2.11 2.10 -5.99
N LYS A 59 1.65 0.94 -6.49
CA LYS A 59 0.22 0.66 -6.66
C LYS A 59 -0.52 0.68 -5.34
N CYS A 60 0.08 0.14 -4.27
CA CYS A 60 -0.49 0.16 -2.93
C CYS A 60 -0.69 1.62 -2.46
N SER A 61 0.35 2.45 -2.59
CA SER A 61 0.27 3.88 -2.28
C SER A 61 -0.87 4.57 -3.05
N ALA A 62 -0.92 4.38 -4.38
CA ALA A 62 -1.94 4.98 -5.23
C ALA A 62 -3.38 4.54 -4.87
N ILE A 63 -3.58 3.33 -4.34
CA ILE A 63 -4.88 2.88 -3.83
C ILE A 63 -5.28 3.67 -2.59
N LEU A 64 -4.37 3.88 -1.64
CA LEU A 64 -4.60 4.63 -0.40
C LEU A 64 -4.81 6.13 -0.67
N GLU A 65 -4.00 6.73 -1.55
CA GLU A 65 -4.17 8.14 -1.95
C GLU A 65 -5.54 8.37 -2.59
N ARG A 66 -5.94 7.47 -3.51
CA ARG A 66 -7.25 7.56 -4.16
C ARG A 66 -8.39 7.44 -3.17
N TYR A 67 -8.24 6.61 -2.14
CA TYR A 67 -9.22 6.51 -1.07
C TYR A 67 -9.40 7.86 -0.35
N ILE A 68 -8.30 8.55 -0.03
CA ILE A 68 -8.35 9.89 0.55
C ILE A 68 -9.05 10.88 -0.39
N ASP A 69 -8.74 10.88 -1.68
CA ASP A 69 -9.42 11.75 -2.65
C ASP A 69 -10.94 11.50 -2.71
N ASP A 70 -11.35 10.23 -2.72
CA ASP A 70 -12.77 9.84 -2.69
C ASP A 70 -13.44 10.35 -1.40
N LEU A 71 -12.79 10.22 -0.24
CA LEU A 71 -13.31 10.72 1.04
C LEU A 71 -13.36 12.25 1.11
N VAL A 72 -12.36 12.95 0.58
CA VAL A 72 -12.37 14.42 0.48
C VAL A 72 -13.57 14.88 -0.34
N ALA A 73 -13.88 14.20 -1.45
CA ALA A 73 -15.06 14.50 -2.25
C ALA A 73 -16.37 14.25 -1.48
N ILE A 74 -16.46 13.16 -0.71
CA ILE A 74 -17.64 12.80 0.11
C ILE A 74 -17.82 13.74 1.29
N SER A 75 -16.75 14.16 1.96
CA SER A 75 -16.77 14.98 3.20
C SER A 75 -17.52 16.31 3.06
N LYS A 76 -17.71 16.82 1.83
CA LYS A 76 -18.53 18.01 1.54
C LYS A 76 -20.01 17.79 1.86
N LYS A 77 -20.48 16.55 1.78
CA LYS A 77 -21.82 16.11 2.17
C LYS A 77 -21.72 14.64 2.64
N PRO A 78 -21.34 14.42 3.91
CA PRO A 78 -21.12 13.09 4.45
C PRO A 78 -22.35 12.20 4.28
N ASP A 79 -22.09 10.95 3.94
CA ASP A 79 -23.10 9.93 3.69
C ASP A 79 -22.46 8.58 3.97
N ASP A 80 -22.85 7.96 5.09
CA ASP A 80 -22.23 6.73 5.61
C ASP A 80 -22.19 5.62 4.54
N ALA A 81 -23.25 5.48 3.75
CA ALA A 81 -23.31 4.51 2.67
C ALA A 81 -22.22 4.73 1.59
N LYS A 82 -21.87 5.99 1.29
CA LYS A 82 -20.77 6.31 0.36
C LYS A 82 -19.41 6.09 0.99
N ILE A 83 -19.25 6.42 2.28
CA ILE A 83 -18.01 6.22 3.01
C ILE A 83 -17.70 4.72 3.11
N MET A 84 -18.67 3.91 3.55
CA MET A 84 -18.51 2.45 3.62
C MET A 84 -18.30 1.82 2.25
N LYS A 85 -18.93 2.35 1.20
CA LYS A 85 -18.65 1.91 -0.17
C LYS A 85 -17.24 2.27 -0.63
N ALA A 86 -16.70 3.41 -0.21
CA ALA A 86 -15.30 3.77 -0.49
C ALA A 86 -14.37 2.78 0.24
N VAL A 87 -14.62 2.48 1.51
CA VAL A 87 -13.89 1.47 2.29
C VAL A 87 -13.91 0.11 1.57
N GLU A 88 -15.09 -0.42 1.24
CA GLU A 88 -15.24 -1.71 0.55
C GLU A 88 -14.42 -1.76 -0.75
N ASN A 89 -14.50 -0.71 -1.57
CA ASN A 89 -13.77 -0.65 -2.83
C ASN A 89 -12.25 -0.61 -2.63
N THR A 90 -11.77 0.10 -1.60
CA THR A 90 -10.35 0.18 -1.27
C THR A 90 -9.83 -1.18 -0.79
N VAL A 91 -10.51 -1.80 0.19
CA VAL A 91 -10.10 -3.10 0.72
C VAL A 91 -10.10 -4.16 -0.38
N LYS A 92 -11.12 -4.20 -1.25
CA LYS A 92 -11.15 -5.14 -2.38
C LYS A 92 -10.05 -4.90 -3.43
N ARG A 93 -9.53 -3.68 -3.55
CA ARG A 93 -8.38 -3.41 -4.43
C ARG A 93 -7.08 -3.87 -3.79
N LEU A 94 -6.94 -3.67 -2.48
CA LEU A 94 -5.81 -4.17 -1.71
C LEU A 94 -5.76 -5.70 -1.72
N ASN A 95 -6.89 -6.39 -1.50
CA ASN A 95 -6.96 -7.86 -1.61
C ASN A 95 -6.45 -8.35 -2.97
N LYS A 96 -6.91 -7.70 -4.07
CA LYS A 96 -6.50 -8.08 -5.44
C LYS A 96 -5.04 -7.78 -5.74
N LEU A 97 -4.52 -6.66 -5.22
CA LEU A 97 -3.12 -6.33 -5.38
C LEU A 97 -2.26 -7.33 -4.61
N ASN A 98 -2.64 -7.64 -3.37
CA ASN A 98 -1.93 -8.61 -2.55
C ASN A 98 -1.96 -10.02 -3.19
N GLU A 99 -3.11 -10.45 -3.72
CA GLU A 99 -3.24 -11.73 -4.45
C GLU A 99 -2.33 -11.78 -5.69
N ALA A 100 -2.14 -10.65 -6.38
CA ALA A 100 -1.25 -10.56 -7.53
C ALA A 100 0.25 -10.63 -7.17
N CYS A 101 0.59 -10.31 -5.92
CA CYS A 101 1.94 -10.43 -5.34
C CYS A 101 2.05 -11.67 -4.44
N GLU A 102 1.30 -12.74 -4.76
CA GLU A 102 1.27 -14.03 -4.03
C GLU A 102 1.08 -13.91 -2.50
N CYS A 103 0.39 -12.85 -2.07
CA CYS A 103 0.13 -12.48 -0.69
C CYS A 103 1.38 -12.07 0.12
N GLU A 104 2.50 -11.73 -0.53
CA GLU A 104 3.73 -11.29 0.12
C GLU A 104 3.85 -9.76 0.24
N LEU A 105 3.05 -8.98 -0.51
CA LEU A 105 3.08 -7.50 -0.46
C LEU A 105 2.62 -6.95 0.90
N ILE A 106 1.47 -7.43 1.39
CA ILE A 106 0.84 -6.92 2.62
C ILE A 106 0.95 -7.98 3.71
N GLU A 107 1.98 -7.80 4.54
CA GLU A 107 2.22 -8.59 5.74
C GLU A 107 1.28 -8.25 6.89
N SER A 108 1.21 -9.16 7.87
CA SER A 108 0.32 -9.06 9.04
C SER A 108 0.40 -7.72 9.81
N THR A 109 1.59 -7.14 9.97
CA THR A 109 1.77 -5.86 10.70
C THR A 109 1.32 -4.68 9.84
N THR A 110 1.72 -4.64 8.57
CA THR A 110 1.30 -3.64 7.59
C THR A 110 -0.22 -3.66 7.38
N SER A 111 -0.81 -4.84 7.46
CA SER A 111 -2.24 -5.07 7.30
C SER A 111 -3.06 -4.38 8.41
N ASP A 112 -2.57 -4.37 9.65
CA ASP A 112 -3.17 -3.59 10.76
C ASP A 112 -2.98 -2.07 10.57
N ASP A 113 -1.79 -1.62 10.19
CA ASP A 113 -1.53 -0.19 9.93
C ASP A 113 -2.44 0.37 8.82
N ILE A 114 -2.63 -0.39 7.74
CA ILE A 114 -3.55 -0.05 6.63
C ILE A 114 -5.00 0.02 7.13
N CYS A 115 -5.44 -0.96 7.93
CA CYS A 115 -6.81 -0.99 8.42
C CYS A 115 -7.10 0.17 9.38
N ASP A 116 -6.16 0.49 10.27
CA ASP A 116 -6.23 1.64 11.17
C ASP A 116 -6.26 2.95 10.38
N PHE A 117 -5.44 3.08 9.34
CA PHE A 117 -5.47 4.21 8.43
C PHE A 117 -6.84 4.39 7.76
N ILE A 118 -7.37 3.32 7.15
CA ILE A 118 -8.68 3.34 6.46
C ILE A 118 -9.79 3.71 7.45
N HIS A 119 -9.77 3.13 8.65
CA HIS A 119 -10.73 3.42 9.71
C HIS A 119 -10.70 4.89 10.13
N ASN A 120 -9.52 5.40 10.47
CA ASN A 120 -9.35 6.78 10.93
C ASN A 120 -9.77 7.79 9.86
N ALA A 121 -9.45 7.53 8.59
CA ALA A 121 -9.87 8.36 7.47
C ALA A 121 -11.39 8.34 7.27
N ALA A 122 -12.05 7.19 7.38
CA ALA A 122 -13.52 7.08 7.31
C ALA A 122 -14.21 7.88 8.42
N VAL A 123 -13.69 7.81 9.65
CA VAL A 123 -14.21 8.58 10.80
C VAL A 123 -14.03 10.08 10.54
N GLU A 124 -12.87 10.53 10.07
CA GLU A 124 -12.64 11.94 9.71
C GLU A 124 -13.50 12.42 8.53
N ALA A 125 -13.91 11.52 7.63
CA ALA A 125 -14.84 11.82 6.54
C ALA A 125 -16.28 12.09 7.02
N GLY A 126 -16.56 11.76 8.29
CA GLY A 126 -17.85 11.97 8.93
C GLY A 126 -18.73 10.73 9.01
N LEU A 127 -18.14 9.52 9.00
CA LEU A 127 -18.86 8.28 9.26
C LEU A 127 -19.51 8.36 10.65
N SER A 128 -20.85 8.24 10.70
CA SER A 128 -21.60 8.45 11.94
C SER A 128 -21.76 7.20 12.79
N GLU A 129 -21.95 6.04 12.15
CA GLU A 129 -21.94 4.73 12.79
C GLU A 129 -20.55 4.11 12.63
N ILE A 130 -19.73 4.21 13.67
CA ILE A 130 -18.33 3.77 13.67
C ILE A 130 -18.28 2.31 14.14
N PRO A 131 -18.05 1.32 13.25
CA PRO A 131 -17.79 -0.06 13.67
C PRO A 131 -16.43 -0.16 14.38
N GLU A 132 -16.14 -1.29 15.03
CA GLU A 132 -14.84 -1.50 15.70
C GLU A 132 -13.67 -1.41 14.72
N ASN A 133 -13.79 -2.05 13.55
CA ASN A 133 -12.92 -1.88 12.40
C ASN A 133 -13.78 -1.89 11.12
N VAL A 134 -13.53 -0.96 10.21
CA VAL A 134 -14.31 -0.84 8.95
C VAL A 134 -13.86 -1.85 7.89
N CYS A 135 -12.68 -2.44 8.06
CA CYS A 135 -12.07 -3.36 7.09
C CYS A 135 -12.46 -4.82 7.33
N ASP A 136 -12.85 -5.19 8.55
CA ASP A 136 -13.11 -6.58 8.97
C ASP A 136 -14.08 -7.36 8.07
N GLU A 137 -15.07 -6.68 7.48
CA GLU A 137 -16.04 -7.34 6.61
C GLU A 137 -15.42 -7.84 5.29
N TRP A 138 -14.36 -7.19 4.81
CA TRP A 138 -13.81 -7.42 3.46
C TRP A 138 -12.33 -7.79 3.45
N ARG A 139 -11.63 -7.73 4.59
CA ARG A 139 -10.20 -8.02 4.70
C ARG A 139 -9.92 -9.50 4.42
N GLU A 140 -9.06 -9.76 3.43
CA GLU A 140 -8.57 -11.10 3.08
C GLU A 140 -7.03 -11.24 3.24
N PHE A 141 -6.35 -10.15 3.63
CA PHE A 141 -4.91 -10.04 3.87
C PHE A 141 -4.61 -9.56 5.30
#